data_AF-A0AAD7SS45-F1
#
_entry.id   AF-A0AAD7SS45-F1
#
_cell.length_a   1.000
_cell.length_b   1.000
_cell.length_c   1.000
_cell.angle_alpha   90.00
_cell.angle_beta   90.00
_cell.angle_gamma   90.00
#
_symmetry.space_group_name_H-M   'P 1'
#
loop_
_entity.id
_entity.type
_entity.pdbx_description
1 polymer ?
#
loop_
_entity_poly.entity_id
_entity_poly.type
_entity_poly.pdbx_seq_one_letter_code
_entity_poly.pdbx_strand_id
1 'polypeptide(L)'
;MGLDGPHWVAKLFPPHFTVLDLLEGPRIAGPTPLGPSPPLQLASEKEAWERSRRVQGLYRTALREVQLREGQNRRERLLEMIVREGEVKEADLNDEGHSDAASSRPQGEKEEEKEERCIWNPQDLCTLRKAVRELELDRRRLRVELKQARAEAEKQREARRQLQGLLDEREEQLGRVKRAATRQALHLDALCAEGHRRDVQLEVQATEAKDRGEEARAAGTRLRKAEEVAQAVRRENADLAWELERLRGQQGEEGRRQAQAAQVECEAALWGLRREAETARAELEAERQSHTRSRAALELLRKHFSSQSPRDTKVSGTDRISYI
;
A
#
# COMPACT_ATOMS: atom_id res chain seq x y z
N MET A 1 55.74 11.73 -20.07
CA MET A 1 54.84 12.85 -19.69
C MET A 1 53.44 12.28 -19.63
N GLY A 2 52.88 12.20 -18.42
CA GLY A 2 51.56 11.65 -18.17
C GLY A 2 50.46 12.67 -18.47
N LEU A 3 49.34 12.18 -18.99
CA LEU A 3 48.05 12.85 -18.99
C LEU A 3 46.97 11.86 -18.55
N ASP A 4 47.23 11.15 -17.44
CA ASP A 4 46.21 10.40 -16.71
C ASP A 4 45.61 11.31 -15.64
N GLY A 5 44.77 12.24 -16.08
CA GLY A 5 43.94 13.05 -15.21
C GLY A 5 42.52 12.49 -15.18
N PRO A 6 41.98 12.06 -14.03
CA PRO A 6 40.57 11.66 -13.97
C PRO A 6 39.70 12.86 -14.37
N HIS A 7 38.83 12.62 -15.35
CA HIS A 7 37.88 13.60 -15.89
C HIS A 7 37.16 14.29 -14.72
N TRP A 8 37.01 15.62 -14.78
CA TRP A 8 36.39 16.42 -13.71
C TRP A 8 35.03 15.91 -13.23
N VAL A 9 34.28 15.21 -14.10
CA VAL A 9 33.02 14.54 -13.76
C VAL A 9 33.22 13.43 -12.74
N ALA A 10 34.31 12.66 -12.83
CA ALA A 10 34.64 11.61 -11.87
C ALA A 10 35.08 12.15 -10.49
N LYS A 11 35.46 13.43 -10.40
CA LYS A 11 35.73 14.10 -9.11
C LYS A 11 34.45 14.56 -8.41
N LEU A 12 33.44 14.96 -9.19
CA LEU A 12 32.14 15.40 -8.66
C LEU A 12 31.19 14.22 -8.40
N PHE A 13 31.35 13.13 -9.15
CA PHE A 13 30.59 11.89 -8.99
C PHE A 13 31.56 10.70 -9.03
N PRO A 14 32.24 10.38 -7.91
CA PRO A 14 33.03 9.17 -7.81
C PRO A 14 32.12 7.97 -8.09
N PRO A 15 32.50 7.00 -8.95
CA PRO A 15 31.69 5.83 -9.19
C PRO A 15 31.59 5.03 -7.88
N HIS A 16 30.42 5.10 -7.23
CA HIS A 16 30.13 4.38 -5.98
C HIS A 16 29.86 2.89 -6.18
N PHE A 17 30.03 2.38 -7.40
CA PHE A 17 29.84 0.99 -7.73
C PHE A 17 30.97 0.55 -8.66
N THR A 18 31.84 -0.32 -8.15
CA THR A 18 32.82 -1.03 -8.97
C THR A 18 32.28 -2.42 -9.31
N VAL A 19 32.76 -3.02 -10.40
CA VAL A 19 32.38 -4.39 -10.79
C VAL A 19 32.74 -5.42 -9.71
N LEU A 20 33.70 -5.08 -8.84
CA LEU A 20 34.04 -5.89 -7.67
C LEU A 20 32.94 -5.85 -6.60
N ASP A 21 32.21 -4.75 -6.43
CA ASP A 21 31.05 -4.67 -5.52
C ASP A 21 29.84 -5.51 -5.98
N LEU A 22 29.81 -5.90 -7.26
CA LEU A 22 28.79 -6.81 -7.82
C LEU A 22 29.14 -8.29 -7.64
N LEU A 23 30.42 -8.61 -7.45
CA LEU A 23 30.92 -9.98 -7.29
C LEU A 23 31.22 -10.31 -5.83
N GLU A 24 31.61 -9.33 -5.04
CA GLU A 24 31.82 -9.42 -3.61
C GLU A 24 30.68 -8.67 -2.91
N GLY A 25 29.68 -9.42 -2.42
CA GLY A 25 28.62 -8.84 -1.57
C GLY A 25 29.21 -8.11 -0.35
N PRO A 26 28.44 -7.23 0.30
CA PRO A 26 28.97 -6.24 1.23
C PRO A 26 29.69 -6.93 2.40
N ARG A 27 31.03 -6.92 2.34
CA ARG A 27 31.89 -7.27 3.47
C ARG A 27 31.74 -6.17 4.49
N ILE A 28 31.08 -6.52 5.60
CA ILE A 28 31.02 -5.73 6.82
C ILE A 28 32.47 -5.42 7.23
N ALA A 29 32.91 -4.18 7.04
CA ALA A 29 34.07 -3.65 7.73
C ALA A 29 33.63 -3.27 9.15
N GLY A 30 34.05 -4.06 10.14
CA GLY A 30 33.88 -3.75 11.57
C GLY A 30 34.92 -2.71 12.08
N PRO A 31 35.10 -2.49 13.40
CA PRO A 31 34.60 -3.31 14.53
C PRO A 31 34.06 -2.51 15.75
N THR A 32 33.06 -3.01 16.48
CA THR A 32 33.12 -3.29 17.94
C THR A 32 31.81 -3.91 18.47
N PRO A 33 31.87 -4.70 19.57
CA PRO A 33 30.91 -5.76 19.89
C PRO A 33 29.92 -5.38 21.01
N LEU A 34 28.71 -5.94 20.97
CA LEU A 34 27.99 -6.55 22.10
C LEU A 34 26.50 -6.75 21.75
N GLY A 35 26.04 -8.01 21.79
CA GLY A 35 24.62 -8.36 21.84
C GLY A 35 24.18 -9.41 20.81
N PRO A 36 23.67 -10.59 21.21
CA PRO A 36 23.09 -11.55 20.30
C PRO A 36 21.65 -11.09 19.99
N SER A 37 21.47 -10.38 18.89
CA SER A 37 20.15 -10.21 18.29
C SER A 37 20.20 -10.74 16.86
N PRO A 38 19.25 -11.58 16.43
CA PRO A 38 19.21 -12.03 15.05
C PRO A 38 18.92 -10.81 14.17
N PRO A 39 19.66 -10.59 13.08
CA PRO A 39 19.42 -9.43 12.23
C PRO A 39 18.04 -9.59 11.62
N LEU A 40 17.16 -8.62 11.91
CA LEU A 40 15.91 -8.40 11.19
C LEU A 40 16.25 -8.11 9.73
N GLN A 41 16.40 -9.17 8.93
CA GLN A 41 16.48 -9.08 7.48
C GLN A 41 15.19 -8.45 6.98
N LEU A 42 15.27 -7.18 6.55
CA LEU A 42 14.16 -6.47 5.94
C LEU A 42 13.63 -7.30 4.77
N ALA A 43 12.31 -7.41 4.63
CA ALA A 43 11.66 -8.16 3.55
C ALA A 43 12.17 -7.78 2.14
N SER A 44 12.58 -6.52 1.97
CA SER A 44 13.25 -5.98 0.77
C SER A 44 14.55 -6.72 0.39
N GLU A 45 15.31 -7.21 1.37
CA GLU A 45 16.59 -7.90 1.15
C GLU A 45 16.35 -9.35 0.70
N LYS A 46 15.32 -10.01 1.23
CA LYS A 46 14.87 -11.34 0.78
C LYS A 46 14.38 -11.29 -0.66
N GLU A 47 13.60 -10.28 -1.02
CA GLU A 47 13.13 -10.06 -2.39
C GLU A 47 14.26 -9.71 -3.36
N ALA A 48 15.29 -8.99 -2.92
CA ALA A 48 16.48 -8.72 -3.72
C ALA A 48 17.31 -9.99 -3.96
N TRP A 49 17.47 -10.83 -2.93
CA TRP A 49 18.18 -12.11 -3.02
C TRP A 49 17.46 -13.10 -3.94
N GLU A 50 16.13 -13.20 -3.85
CA GLU A 50 15.33 -14.02 -4.74
C GLU A 50 15.40 -13.56 -6.20
N ARG A 51 15.36 -12.24 -6.44
CA ARG A 51 15.55 -11.69 -7.79
C ARG A 51 16.93 -12.02 -8.34
N SER A 52 17.98 -11.85 -7.54
CA SER A 52 19.36 -12.21 -7.93
C SER A 52 19.48 -13.71 -8.28
N ARG A 53 18.88 -14.59 -7.46
CA ARG A 53 18.87 -16.04 -7.71
C ARG A 53 18.13 -16.41 -9.00
N ARG A 54 17.00 -15.75 -9.30
CA ARG A 54 16.25 -15.95 -10.55
C ARG A 54 17.05 -15.49 -11.77
N VAL A 55 17.68 -14.32 -11.68
CA VAL A 55 18.55 -13.78 -12.76
C VAL A 55 19.76 -14.69 -12.99
N GLN A 56 20.41 -15.16 -11.93
CA GLN A 56 21.51 -16.12 -12.04
C GLN A 56 21.05 -17.45 -12.68
N GLY A 57 19.84 -17.91 -12.36
CA GLY A 57 19.22 -19.07 -12.99
C GLY A 57 19.02 -18.89 -14.50
N LEU A 58 18.48 -17.75 -14.92
CA LEU A 58 18.30 -17.37 -16.33
C LEU A 58 19.64 -17.30 -17.08
N TYR A 59 20.65 -16.69 -16.47
CA TYR A 59 21.98 -16.58 -17.08
C TYR A 59 22.62 -17.96 -17.32
N ARG A 60 22.48 -18.88 -16.34
CA ARG A 60 22.97 -20.26 -16.49
C ARG A 60 22.18 -21.09 -17.51
N THR A 61 20.92 -20.75 -17.77
CA THR A 61 20.13 -21.42 -18.82
C THR A 61 20.50 -20.87 -20.20
N ALA A 62 20.57 -19.55 -20.34
CA ALA A 62 21.01 -18.90 -21.57
C ALA A 62 22.42 -19.35 -21.98
N LEU A 63 23.35 -19.45 -21.04
CA LEU A 63 24.72 -19.92 -21.31
C LEU A 63 24.72 -21.36 -21.84
N ARG A 64 23.91 -22.25 -21.26
CA ARG A 64 23.79 -23.64 -21.72
C ARG A 64 23.17 -23.72 -23.12
N GLU A 65 22.18 -22.89 -23.41
CA GLU A 65 21.53 -22.84 -24.72
C GLU A 65 22.49 -22.33 -25.82
N VAL A 66 23.28 -21.30 -25.52
CA VAL A 66 24.32 -20.80 -26.43
C VAL A 66 25.39 -21.87 -26.69
N GLN A 67 25.88 -22.54 -25.65
CA GLN A 67 26.85 -23.63 -25.79
C GLN A 67 26.30 -24.79 -26.64
N LEU A 68 25.02 -25.12 -26.47
CA LEU A 68 24.35 -26.15 -27.27
C LEU A 68 24.26 -25.74 -28.75
N ARG A 69 23.81 -24.51 -29.03
CA ARG A 69 23.73 -23.95 -30.39
C ARG A 69 25.10 -23.87 -31.05
N GLU A 70 26.13 -23.42 -30.33
CA GLU A 70 27.49 -23.41 -30.86
C GLU A 70 28.00 -24.81 -31.18
N GLY A 71 27.69 -25.79 -30.33
CA GLY A 71 28.02 -27.20 -30.57
C GLY A 71 27.33 -27.75 -31.82
N GLN A 72 26.05 -27.41 -32.04
CA GLN A 72 25.31 -27.77 -33.25
C GLN A 72 25.88 -27.09 -34.49
N ASN A 73 26.11 -25.77 -34.45
CA ASN A 73 26.71 -25.02 -35.55
C ASN A 73 28.12 -25.54 -35.91
N ARG A 74 28.93 -25.97 -34.93
CA ARG A 74 30.23 -26.59 -35.20
C ARG A 74 30.08 -27.92 -35.92
N ARG A 75 29.09 -28.75 -35.54
CA ARG A 75 28.79 -30.01 -36.23
C ARG A 75 28.28 -29.78 -37.65
N GLU A 76 27.40 -28.81 -37.84
CA GLU A 76 26.87 -28.43 -39.16
C GLU A 76 27.97 -27.91 -40.09
N ARG A 77 28.86 -27.02 -39.61
CA ARG A 77 30.01 -26.55 -40.40
C ARG A 77 30.98 -27.67 -40.79
N LEU A 78 31.19 -28.65 -39.90
CA LEU A 78 32.00 -29.83 -40.22
C LEU A 78 31.33 -30.67 -41.31
N LEU A 79 30.01 -30.85 -41.27
CA LEU A 79 29.26 -31.53 -42.32
C LEU A 79 29.30 -30.77 -43.66
N GLU A 80 29.15 -29.45 -43.64
CA GLU A 80 29.28 -28.62 -44.85
C GLU A 80 30.68 -28.69 -45.48
N MET A 81 31.73 -28.77 -44.66
CA MET A 81 33.11 -28.97 -45.15
C MET A 81 33.28 -30.35 -45.80
N ILE A 82 32.77 -31.41 -45.16
CA ILE A 82 32.84 -32.79 -45.67
C ILE A 82 32.06 -32.93 -46.99
N VAL A 83 30.95 -32.20 -47.15
CA VAL A 83 30.14 -32.21 -48.39
C VAL A 83 30.81 -31.39 -49.51
N ARG A 84 31.51 -30.30 -49.19
CA ARG A 84 32.19 -29.45 -50.20
C ARG A 84 33.46 -30.08 -50.80
N GLU A 85 34.12 -31.00 -50.10
CA GLU A 85 35.26 -31.75 -50.68
C GLU A 85 34.84 -32.77 -51.77
N GLY A 86 33.53 -33.02 -51.94
CA GLY A 86 32.99 -33.84 -53.04
C GLY A 86 32.66 -33.08 -54.33
N GLU A 87 32.67 -31.74 -54.33
CA GLU A 87 32.18 -30.90 -55.43
C GLU A 87 33.16 -29.77 -55.80
N VAL A 88 34.37 -30.12 -56.26
CA VAL A 88 35.28 -29.14 -56.90
C VAL A 88 35.62 -29.56 -58.34
N LYS A 89 34.75 -29.10 -59.24
CA LYS A 89 35.01 -28.39 -60.51
C LYS A 89 35.68 -29.15 -61.67
N GLU A 90 34.83 -29.66 -62.56
CA GLU A 90 35.03 -29.54 -64.01
C GLU A 90 34.44 -28.21 -64.52
N ALA A 91 35.10 -27.67 -65.56
CA ALA A 91 34.65 -26.68 -66.55
C ALA A 91 34.33 -25.24 -66.09
N ASP A 92 35.15 -24.28 -66.54
CA ASP A 92 34.83 -23.50 -67.75
C ASP A 92 35.96 -22.50 -68.05
N LEU A 93 36.31 -22.37 -69.35
CA LEU A 93 36.35 -21.11 -70.10
C LEU A 93 36.97 -21.35 -71.49
N ASN A 94 36.10 -21.37 -72.50
CA ASN A 94 36.38 -21.20 -73.92
C ASN A 94 36.54 -19.71 -74.27
N ASP A 95 36.90 -19.47 -75.55
CA ASP A 95 36.71 -18.24 -76.38
C ASP A 95 37.87 -17.21 -76.31
N GLU A 96 38.43 -16.64 -77.38
CA GLU A 96 38.11 -16.43 -78.81
C GLU A 96 39.47 -16.41 -79.59
N GLY A 97 39.60 -16.81 -80.87
CA GLY A 97 39.24 -16.00 -82.04
C GLY A 97 40.46 -15.35 -82.70
N HIS A 98 40.98 -15.92 -83.81
CA HIS A 98 41.66 -15.16 -84.86
C HIS A 98 41.53 -15.85 -86.23
N SER A 99 40.73 -15.22 -87.07
CA SER A 99 40.80 -15.26 -88.52
C SER A 99 42.11 -14.62 -89.00
N ASP A 100 42.82 -15.24 -89.95
CA ASP A 100 42.90 -14.66 -91.30
C ASP A 100 43.71 -15.51 -92.30
N ALA A 101 43.32 -15.31 -93.55
CA ALA A 101 43.80 -15.89 -94.77
C ALA A 101 45.32 -15.78 -94.97
N ALA A 102 45.93 -16.89 -95.38
CA ALA A 102 47.18 -16.88 -96.13
C ALA A 102 47.02 -17.78 -97.36
N SER A 103 46.69 -17.12 -98.46
CA SER A 103 46.80 -17.60 -99.82
C SER A 103 48.26 -17.89 -100.15
N SER A 104 48.58 -19.15 -100.46
CA SER A 104 49.77 -19.47 -101.26
C SER A 104 49.54 -20.74 -102.06
N ARG A 105 49.31 -20.51 -103.36
CA ARG A 105 49.50 -21.40 -104.52
C ARG A 105 50.52 -22.53 -104.29
N PRO A 106 50.22 -23.78 -104.67
CA PRO A 106 51.22 -24.68 -105.21
C PRO A 106 51.34 -24.46 -106.72
N GLN A 107 52.57 -24.21 -107.15
CA GLN A 107 53.03 -24.25 -108.53
C GLN A 107 52.65 -25.60 -109.15
N GLY A 108 51.98 -25.54 -110.30
CA GLY A 108 51.63 -26.72 -111.05
C GLY A 108 52.85 -27.34 -111.72
N GLU A 109 53.04 -28.63 -111.51
CA GLU A 109 53.70 -29.50 -112.46
C GLU A 109 52.93 -30.82 -112.50
N LYS A 110 52.21 -30.99 -113.61
CA LYS A 110 51.89 -32.26 -114.29
C LYS A 110 51.69 -33.47 -113.36
N GLU A 111 50.46 -33.69 -112.95
CA GLU A 111 49.97 -35.04 -112.77
C GLU A 111 48.72 -35.26 -113.61
N GLU A 112 48.79 -36.38 -114.30
CA GLU A 112 47.90 -36.88 -115.32
C GLU A 112 46.46 -36.94 -114.81
N GLU A 113 45.55 -36.63 -115.73
CA GLU A 113 44.11 -36.89 -115.65
C GLU A 113 43.86 -38.39 -115.42
N LYS A 114 44.11 -38.87 -114.19
CA LYS A 114 43.39 -40.02 -113.68
C LYS A 114 42.04 -39.45 -113.28
N GLU A 115 41.10 -39.57 -114.21
CA GLU A 115 39.67 -39.55 -113.89
C GLU A 115 39.48 -40.41 -112.63
N GLU A 116 39.41 -39.77 -111.47
CA GLU A 116 38.99 -40.40 -110.24
C GLU A 116 37.55 -40.83 -110.52
N ARG A 117 37.39 -42.05 -111.02
CA ARG A 117 36.09 -42.66 -111.29
C ARG A 117 35.27 -42.51 -110.02
N CYS A 118 34.31 -41.61 -110.07
CA CYS A 118 33.37 -41.39 -108.99
C CYS A 118 32.73 -42.75 -108.68
N ILE A 119 33.09 -43.33 -107.52
CA ILE A 119 32.60 -44.64 -107.06
C ILE A 119 31.08 -44.60 -106.81
N TRP A 120 30.51 -43.40 -106.72
CA TRP A 120 29.11 -43.15 -106.44
C TRP A 120 28.29 -43.07 -107.72
N ASN A 121 27.19 -43.82 -107.75
CA ASN A 121 26.18 -43.68 -108.79
C ASN A 121 25.58 -42.25 -108.72
N PRO A 122 25.43 -41.53 -109.84
CA PRO A 122 24.80 -40.19 -109.85
C PRO A 122 23.41 -40.15 -109.19
N GLN A 123 22.68 -41.26 -109.17
CA GLN A 123 21.40 -41.37 -108.46
C GLN A 123 21.59 -41.30 -106.93
N ASP A 124 22.60 -41.98 -106.39
CA ASP A 124 22.92 -41.98 -104.95
C ASP A 124 23.43 -40.60 -104.49
N LEU A 125 24.17 -39.90 -105.33
CA LEU A 125 24.56 -38.51 -105.06
C LEU A 125 23.34 -37.57 -105.03
N CYS A 126 22.36 -37.80 -105.89
CA CYS A 126 21.14 -37.01 -105.91
C CYS A 126 20.25 -37.28 -104.68
N THR A 127 20.11 -38.54 -104.25
CA THR A 127 19.35 -38.89 -103.04
C THR A 127 20.04 -38.34 -101.78
N LEU A 128 21.36 -38.46 -101.68
CA LEU A 128 22.15 -37.90 -100.57
C LEU A 128 22.00 -36.37 -100.49
N ARG A 129 22.11 -35.67 -101.63
CA ARG A 129 21.92 -34.21 -101.69
C ARG A 129 20.51 -33.78 -101.29
N LYS A 130 19.47 -34.55 -101.63
CA LYS A 130 18.09 -34.28 -101.18
C LYS A 130 17.96 -34.47 -99.67
N ALA A 131 18.44 -35.60 -99.14
CA ALA A 131 18.43 -35.88 -97.71
C ALA A 131 19.17 -34.82 -96.89
N VAL A 132 20.34 -34.37 -97.34
CA VAL A 132 21.09 -33.28 -96.68
C VAL A 132 20.29 -31.97 -96.66
N ARG A 133 19.61 -31.62 -97.76
CA ARG A 133 18.76 -30.42 -97.81
C ARG A 133 17.56 -30.52 -96.86
N GLU A 134 16.93 -31.69 -96.78
CA GLU A 134 15.82 -31.95 -95.85
C GLU A 134 16.30 -31.82 -94.39
N LEU A 135 17.43 -32.44 -94.04
CA LEU A 135 18.06 -32.30 -92.73
C LEU A 135 18.42 -30.85 -92.39
N GLU A 136 18.90 -30.06 -93.37
CA GLU A 136 19.16 -28.64 -93.15
C GLU A 136 17.89 -27.84 -92.89
N LEU A 137 16.79 -28.13 -93.60
CA LEU A 137 15.50 -27.49 -93.36
C LEU A 137 14.95 -27.84 -91.98
N ASP A 138 15.02 -29.11 -91.59
CA ASP A 138 14.58 -29.55 -90.26
C ASP A 138 15.47 -28.97 -89.16
N ARG A 139 16.79 -28.90 -89.38
CA ARG A 139 17.72 -28.21 -88.47
C ARG A 139 17.37 -26.73 -88.33
N ARG A 140 16.96 -26.05 -89.41
CA ARG A 140 16.50 -24.65 -89.35
C ARG A 140 15.19 -24.52 -88.58
N ARG A 141 14.22 -25.41 -88.81
CA ARG A 141 12.93 -25.44 -88.08
C ARG A 141 13.13 -25.66 -86.58
N LEU A 142 13.86 -26.71 -86.20
CA LEU A 142 14.17 -27.01 -84.80
C LEU A 142 14.94 -25.88 -84.12
N ARG A 143 15.83 -25.17 -84.84
CA ARG A 143 16.51 -23.98 -84.29
C ARG A 143 15.54 -22.84 -83.98
N VAL A 144 14.52 -22.63 -84.81
CA VAL A 144 13.50 -21.60 -84.56
C VAL A 144 12.62 -22.00 -83.38
N GLU A 145 12.16 -23.25 -83.34
CA GLU A 145 11.37 -23.80 -82.23
C GLU A 145 12.15 -23.74 -80.90
N LEU A 146 13.43 -24.12 -80.90
CA LEU A 146 14.31 -24.01 -79.73
C LEU A 146 14.43 -22.56 -79.24
N LYS A 147 14.56 -21.59 -80.16
CA LYS A 147 14.62 -20.16 -79.80
C LYS A 147 13.29 -19.68 -79.20
N GLN A 148 12.16 -20.10 -79.75
CA GLN A 148 10.83 -19.76 -79.23
C GLN A 148 10.63 -20.36 -77.83
N ALA A 149 10.91 -21.65 -77.66
CA ALA A 149 10.82 -22.34 -76.37
C ALA A 149 11.74 -21.71 -75.30
N ARG A 150 12.96 -21.30 -75.69
CA ARG A 150 13.87 -20.56 -74.79
C ARG A 150 13.29 -19.20 -74.38
N ALA A 151 12.73 -18.44 -75.32
CA ALA A 151 12.11 -17.15 -75.03
C ALA A 151 10.88 -17.29 -74.11
N GLU A 152 10.07 -18.34 -74.31
CA GLU A 152 8.94 -18.67 -73.43
C GLU A 152 9.41 -19.07 -72.02
N ALA A 153 10.47 -19.86 -71.92
CA ALA A 153 11.06 -20.22 -70.63
C ALA A 153 11.59 -19.01 -69.86
N GLU A 154 12.25 -18.05 -70.54
CA GLU A 154 12.68 -16.80 -69.91
C GLU A 154 11.50 -15.94 -69.44
N LYS A 155 10.46 -15.77 -70.27
CA LYS A 155 9.23 -15.06 -69.85
C LYS A 155 8.59 -15.69 -68.63
N GLN A 156 8.54 -17.02 -68.57
CA GLN A 156 8.02 -17.73 -67.40
C GLN A 156 8.92 -17.56 -66.17
N ARG A 157 10.25 -17.56 -66.34
CA ARG A 157 11.21 -17.29 -65.26
C ARG A 157 11.03 -15.87 -64.72
N GLU A 158 10.88 -14.88 -65.58
CA GLU A 158 10.60 -13.50 -65.20
C GLU A 158 9.27 -13.38 -64.45
N ALA A 159 8.20 -14.00 -64.96
CA ALA A 159 6.90 -14.01 -64.28
C ALA A 159 6.98 -14.68 -62.90
N ARG A 160 7.72 -15.80 -62.77
CA ARG A 160 7.95 -16.46 -61.48
C ARG A 160 8.73 -15.56 -60.52
N ARG A 161 9.78 -14.86 -60.99
CA ARG A 161 10.53 -13.89 -60.17
C ARG A 161 9.64 -12.75 -59.69
N GLN A 162 8.78 -12.21 -60.53
CA GLN A 162 7.82 -11.16 -60.16
C GLN A 162 6.82 -11.65 -59.11
N LEU A 163 6.25 -12.84 -59.30
CA LEU A 163 5.33 -13.43 -58.33
C LEU A 163 6.01 -13.73 -56.99
N GLN A 164 7.27 -14.19 -57.01
CA GLN A 164 8.05 -14.40 -55.79
C GLN A 164 8.26 -13.09 -55.04
N GLY A 165 8.64 -12.01 -55.73
CA GLY A 165 8.80 -10.70 -55.09
C GLY A 165 7.50 -10.20 -54.45
N LEU A 166 6.36 -10.35 -55.13
CA LEU A 166 5.05 -10.01 -54.55
C LEU A 166 4.70 -10.88 -53.34
N LEU A 167 5.05 -12.17 -53.36
CA LEU A 167 4.82 -13.07 -52.24
C LEU A 167 5.64 -12.64 -51.02
N ASP A 168 6.94 -12.36 -51.21
CA ASP A 168 7.83 -11.90 -50.14
C ASP A 168 7.33 -10.58 -49.52
N GLU A 169 6.87 -9.62 -50.34
CA GLU A 169 6.27 -8.36 -49.87
C GLU A 169 5.02 -8.59 -49.02
N ARG A 170 4.16 -9.56 -49.40
CA ARG A 170 2.94 -9.88 -48.66
C ARG A 170 3.24 -10.60 -47.36
N GLU A 171 4.23 -11.49 -47.35
CA GLU A 171 4.70 -12.15 -46.13
C GLU A 171 5.30 -11.14 -45.14
N GLU A 172 6.07 -10.15 -45.63
CA GLU A 172 6.56 -9.06 -44.79
C GLU A 172 5.41 -8.24 -44.19
N GLN A 173 4.42 -7.86 -45.00
CA GLN A 173 3.23 -7.13 -44.53
C GLN A 173 2.47 -7.92 -43.48
N LEU A 174 2.23 -9.21 -43.73
CA LEU A 174 1.60 -10.12 -42.76
C LEU A 174 2.42 -10.19 -41.47
N GLY A 175 3.75 -10.28 -41.57
CA GLY A 175 4.65 -10.27 -40.43
C GLY A 175 4.60 -8.97 -39.63
N ARG A 176 4.42 -7.81 -40.28
CA ARG A 176 4.22 -6.52 -39.61
C ARG A 176 2.86 -6.47 -38.88
N VAL A 177 1.79 -6.89 -39.54
CA VAL A 177 0.44 -6.93 -38.96
C VAL A 177 0.38 -7.90 -37.77
N LYS A 178 0.93 -9.11 -37.89
CA LYS A 178 1.01 -10.07 -36.77
C LYS A 178 1.73 -9.49 -35.56
N ARG A 179 2.88 -8.81 -35.77
CA ARG A 179 3.62 -8.15 -34.69
C ARG A 179 2.85 -6.98 -34.07
N ALA A 180 2.07 -6.24 -34.85
CA ALA A 180 1.21 -5.18 -34.33
C ALA A 180 0.05 -5.77 -33.50
N ALA A 181 -0.59 -6.83 -33.99
CA ALA A 181 -1.67 -7.52 -33.31
C ALA A 181 -1.22 -8.11 -31.96
N THR A 182 -0.02 -8.72 -31.89
CA THR A 182 0.50 -9.23 -30.60
C THR A 182 0.78 -8.12 -29.61
N ARG A 183 1.31 -6.98 -30.05
CA ARG A 183 1.51 -5.81 -29.18
C ARG A 183 0.19 -5.25 -28.66
N GLN A 184 -0.83 -5.18 -29.52
CA GLN A 184 -2.17 -4.74 -29.13
C GLN A 184 -2.81 -5.69 -28.13
N ALA A 185 -2.70 -7.01 -28.34
CA ALA A 185 -3.18 -8.01 -27.39
C ALA A 185 -2.54 -7.85 -26.01
N LEU A 186 -1.20 -7.71 -25.95
CA LEU A 186 -0.49 -7.46 -24.69
C LEU A 186 -0.94 -6.15 -24.01
N HIS A 187 -1.23 -5.11 -24.79
CA HIS A 187 -1.74 -3.86 -24.25
C HIS A 187 -3.15 -4.01 -23.66
N LEU A 188 -4.04 -4.75 -24.35
CA LEU A 188 -5.37 -5.06 -23.84
C LEU A 188 -5.30 -5.89 -22.56
N ASP A 189 -4.42 -6.91 -22.51
CA ASP A 189 -4.23 -7.72 -21.31
C ASP A 189 -3.76 -6.88 -20.12
N ALA A 190 -2.85 -5.92 -20.36
CA ALA A 190 -2.40 -4.99 -19.33
C ALA A 190 -3.54 -4.07 -18.84
N LEU A 191 -4.34 -3.52 -19.76
CA LEU A 191 -5.51 -2.70 -19.41
C LEU A 191 -6.56 -3.50 -18.65
N CYS A 192 -6.82 -4.75 -19.04
CA CYS A 192 -7.71 -5.65 -18.32
C CYS A 192 -7.20 -5.90 -16.90
N ALA A 193 -5.91 -6.20 -16.72
CA ALA A 193 -5.31 -6.39 -15.40
C ALA A 193 -5.40 -5.13 -14.53
N GLU A 194 -5.20 -3.93 -15.10
CA GLU A 194 -5.42 -2.67 -14.40
C GLU A 194 -6.88 -2.45 -14.02
N GLY A 195 -7.82 -2.77 -14.92
CA GLY A 195 -9.26 -2.73 -14.65
C GLY A 195 -9.62 -3.56 -13.43
N HIS A 196 -9.23 -4.84 -13.42
CA HIS A 196 -9.48 -5.74 -12.28
C HIS A 196 -8.85 -5.21 -10.98
N ARG A 197 -7.65 -4.62 -11.02
CA ARG A 197 -7.03 -4.02 -9.82
C ARG A 197 -7.85 -2.84 -9.30
N ARG A 198 -8.36 -1.97 -10.18
CA ARG A 198 -9.22 -0.84 -9.81
C ARG A 198 -10.55 -1.34 -9.26
N ASP A 199 -11.15 -2.37 -9.85
CA ASP A 199 -12.40 -2.95 -9.37
C ASP A 199 -12.26 -3.50 -7.94
N VAL A 200 -11.18 -4.23 -7.66
CA VAL A 200 -10.88 -4.70 -6.29
C VAL A 200 -10.71 -3.51 -5.32
N GLN A 201 -10.03 -2.45 -5.73
CA GLN A 201 -9.90 -1.24 -4.90
C GLN A 201 -11.25 -0.56 -4.63
N LEU A 202 -12.13 -0.51 -5.62
CA LEU A 202 -13.48 0.04 -5.48
C LEU A 202 -14.34 -0.81 -4.53
N GLU A 203 -14.24 -2.13 -4.60
CA GLU A 203 -14.93 -3.02 -3.68
C GLU A 203 -14.48 -2.81 -2.23
N VAL A 204 -13.16 -2.72 -1.99
CA VAL A 204 -12.60 -2.43 -0.66
C VAL A 204 -13.08 -1.08 -0.12
N GLN A 205 -13.05 -0.03 -0.95
CA GLN A 205 -13.55 1.29 -0.56
C GLN A 205 -15.06 1.28 -0.30
N ALA A 206 -15.83 0.52 -1.07
CA ALA A 206 -17.26 0.38 -0.88
C ALA A 206 -17.58 -0.34 0.45
N THR A 207 -16.81 -1.36 0.83
CA THR A 207 -16.95 -2.02 2.13
C THR A 207 -16.59 -1.07 3.28
N GLU A 208 -15.46 -0.35 3.18
CA GLU A 208 -15.07 0.63 4.21
C GLU A 208 -16.13 1.74 4.38
N ALA A 209 -16.71 2.23 3.28
CA ALA A 209 -17.75 3.25 3.33
C ALA A 209 -19.03 2.72 4.00
N LYS A 210 -19.39 1.45 3.76
CA LYS A 210 -20.51 0.80 4.45
C LYS A 210 -20.25 0.68 5.95
N ASP A 211 -19.08 0.16 6.33
CA ASP A 211 -18.70 -0.03 7.74
C ASP A 211 -18.70 1.30 8.49
N ARG A 212 -18.08 2.34 7.93
CA ARG A 212 -18.11 3.70 8.52
C ARG A 212 -19.53 4.26 8.60
N GLY A 213 -20.38 3.95 7.63
CA GLY A 213 -21.80 4.33 7.65
C GLY A 213 -22.56 3.65 8.79
N GLU A 214 -22.28 2.38 9.08
CA GLU A 214 -22.86 1.64 10.20
C GLU A 214 -22.35 2.16 11.54
N GLU A 215 -21.05 2.43 11.67
CA GLU A 215 -20.46 3.06 12.85
C GLU A 215 -21.07 4.43 13.15
N ALA A 216 -21.25 5.27 12.12
CA ALA A 216 -21.88 6.58 12.27
C ALA A 216 -23.35 6.46 12.72
N ARG A 217 -24.09 5.48 12.19
CA ARG A 217 -25.46 5.18 12.66
C ARG A 217 -25.46 4.72 14.11
N ALA A 218 -24.57 3.81 14.49
CA ALA A 218 -24.44 3.33 15.86
C ALA A 218 -24.11 4.49 16.82
N ALA A 219 -23.14 5.34 16.47
CA ALA A 219 -22.80 6.54 17.23
C ALA A 219 -23.99 7.50 17.36
N GLY A 220 -24.74 7.72 16.28
CA GLY A 220 -25.97 8.52 16.31
C GLY A 220 -27.02 7.97 17.26
N THR A 221 -27.21 6.64 17.32
CA THR A 221 -28.14 6.03 18.29
C THR A 221 -27.67 6.17 19.73
N ARG A 222 -26.36 6.06 19.99
CA ARG A 222 -25.78 6.27 21.33
C ARG A 222 -25.94 7.72 21.78
N LEU A 223 -25.73 8.67 20.87
CA LEU A 223 -25.91 10.09 21.15
C LEU A 223 -27.36 10.41 21.52
N ARG A 224 -28.34 9.91 20.75
CA ARG A 224 -29.77 10.11 21.06
C ARG A 224 -30.14 9.55 22.44
N LYS A 225 -29.67 8.35 22.77
CA LYS A 225 -29.88 7.77 24.11
C LYS A 225 -29.24 8.61 25.21
N ALA A 226 -28.03 9.13 24.98
CA ALA A 226 -27.37 10.01 25.94
C ALA A 226 -28.12 11.34 26.12
N GLU A 227 -28.69 11.89 25.06
CA GLU A 227 -29.55 13.09 25.12
C GLU A 227 -30.84 12.83 25.90
N GLU A 228 -31.49 11.69 25.67
CA GLU A 228 -32.68 11.26 26.43
C GLU A 228 -32.38 11.14 27.93
N VAL A 229 -31.28 10.48 28.29
CA VAL A 229 -30.82 10.36 29.69
C VAL A 229 -30.50 11.74 30.27
N ALA A 230 -29.81 12.60 29.53
CA ALA A 230 -29.51 13.97 29.99
C ALA A 230 -30.78 14.79 30.22
N GLN A 231 -31.82 14.63 29.39
CA GLN A 231 -33.11 15.27 29.59
C GLN A 231 -33.83 14.71 30.81
N ALA A 232 -33.81 13.39 31.04
CA ALA A 232 -34.39 12.77 32.24
C ALA A 232 -33.74 13.30 33.52
N VAL A 233 -32.40 13.30 33.59
CA VAL A 233 -31.65 13.82 34.74
C VAL A 233 -31.94 15.32 34.98
N ARG A 234 -32.11 16.11 33.91
CA ARG A 234 -32.51 17.53 34.07
C ARG A 234 -33.88 17.69 34.71
N ARG A 235 -34.85 16.83 34.36
CA ARG A 235 -36.19 16.84 34.96
C ARG A 235 -36.11 16.42 36.43
N GLU A 236 -35.43 15.33 36.74
CA GLU A 236 -35.22 14.87 38.12
C GLU A 236 -34.52 15.94 38.99
N ASN A 237 -33.50 16.61 38.47
CA ASN A 237 -32.85 17.72 39.18
C ASN A 237 -33.79 18.90 39.42
N ALA A 238 -34.69 19.21 38.48
CA ALA A 238 -35.68 20.27 38.65
C ALA A 238 -36.72 19.89 39.72
N ASP A 239 -37.17 18.63 39.72
CA ASP A 239 -38.12 18.11 40.71
C ASP A 239 -37.49 18.12 42.11
N LEU A 240 -36.26 17.62 42.25
CA LEU A 240 -35.52 17.65 43.52
C LEU A 240 -35.26 19.08 44.01
N ALA A 241 -34.94 20.01 43.11
CA ALA A 241 -34.77 21.42 43.48
C ALA A 241 -36.08 22.02 44.03
N TRP A 242 -37.21 21.68 43.42
CA TRP A 242 -38.53 22.10 43.90
C TRP A 242 -38.88 21.48 45.25
N GLU A 243 -38.61 20.18 45.45
CA GLU A 243 -38.82 19.51 46.74
C GLU A 243 -37.95 20.11 47.85
N LEU A 244 -36.69 20.42 47.56
CA LEU A 244 -35.80 21.08 48.51
C LEU A 244 -36.32 22.46 48.91
N GLU A 245 -36.80 23.25 47.94
CA GLU A 245 -37.37 24.57 48.23
C GLU A 245 -38.64 24.46 49.07
N ARG A 246 -39.51 23.47 48.76
CA ARG A 246 -40.71 23.18 49.56
C ARG A 246 -40.35 22.80 51.00
N LEU A 247 -39.38 21.90 51.20
CA LEU A 247 -38.93 21.45 52.52
C LEU A 247 -38.30 22.59 53.32
N ARG A 248 -37.49 23.44 52.67
CA ARG A 248 -36.95 24.66 53.30
C ARG A 248 -38.06 25.60 53.75
N GLY A 249 -39.09 25.79 52.94
CA GLY A 249 -40.28 26.55 53.30
C GLY A 249 -40.97 25.98 54.55
N GLN A 250 -41.25 24.68 54.56
CA GLN A 250 -41.86 23.97 55.70
C GLN A 250 -41.02 24.08 56.97
N GLN A 251 -39.71 23.85 56.90
CA GLN A 251 -38.80 23.98 58.03
C GLN A 251 -38.79 25.43 58.58
N GLY A 252 -38.84 26.42 57.69
CA GLY A 252 -38.95 27.83 58.08
C GLY A 252 -40.26 28.15 58.82
N GLU A 253 -41.39 27.60 58.38
CA GLU A 253 -42.68 27.73 59.05
C GLU A 253 -42.71 27.03 60.41
N GLU A 254 -42.19 25.80 60.48
CA GLU A 254 -42.06 25.05 61.74
C GLU A 254 -41.17 25.78 62.74
N GLY A 255 -40.02 26.31 62.29
CA GLY A 255 -39.14 27.12 63.14
C GLY A 255 -39.83 28.36 63.68
N ARG A 256 -40.64 29.06 62.86
CA ARG A 256 -41.46 30.19 63.33
C ARG A 256 -42.51 29.76 64.36
N ARG A 257 -43.20 28.64 64.12
CA ARG A 257 -44.19 28.08 65.07
C ARG A 257 -43.53 27.72 66.40
N GLN A 258 -42.36 27.07 66.38
CA GLN A 258 -41.60 26.74 67.58
C GLN A 258 -41.14 27.99 68.33
N ALA A 259 -40.65 29.01 67.63
CA ALA A 259 -40.24 30.28 68.25
C ALA A 259 -41.43 30.99 68.92
N GLN A 260 -42.61 31.01 68.27
CA GLN A 260 -43.83 31.56 68.86
C GLN A 260 -44.29 30.75 70.08
N ALA A 261 -44.27 29.43 70.01
CA ALA A 261 -44.60 28.57 71.16
C ALA A 261 -43.67 28.85 72.35
N ALA A 262 -42.35 28.89 72.10
CA ALA A 262 -41.36 29.22 73.12
C ALA A 262 -41.56 30.64 73.69
N GLN A 263 -41.93 31.62 72.86
CA GLN A 263 -42.25 32.97 73.32
C GLN A 263 -43.47 32.97 74.26
N VAL A 264 -44.55 32.27 73.88
CA VAL A 264 -45.77 32.14 74.71
C VAL A 264 -45.46 31.44 76.03
N GLU A 265 -44.67 30.37 76.02
CA GLU A 265 -44.21 29.67 77.23
C GLU A 265 -43.38 30.59 78.14
N CYS A 266 -42.45 31.36 77.57
CA CYS A 266 -41.65 32.34 78.32
C CYS A 266 -42.53 33.44 78.94
N GLU A 267 -43.48 33.97 78.18
CA GLU A 267 -44.43 34.99 78.66
C GLU A 267 -45.29 34.44 79.80
N ALA A 268 -45.78 33.20 79.68
CA ALA A 268 -46.53 32.53 80.74
C ALA A 268 -45.67 32.31 82.01
N ALA A 269 -44.42 31.87 81.86
CA ALA A 269 -43.49 31.69 82.98
C ALA A 269 -43.16 33.03 83.67
N LEU A 270 -42.93 34.10 82.90
CA LEU A 270 -42.73 35.45 83.44
C LEU A 270 -43.96 35.94 84.22
N TRP A 271 -45.16 35.66 83.72
CA TRP A 271 -46.40 36.02 84.42
C TRP A 271 -46.56 35.25 85.73
N GLY A 272 -46.25 33.95 85.73
CA GLY A 272 -46.22 33.12 86.94
C GLY A 272 -45.24 33.66 88.00
N LEU A 273 -43.99 33.91 87.61
CA LEU A 273 -42.97 34.49 88.50
C LEU A 273 -43.37 35.86 89.05
N ARG A 274 -44.05 36.71 88.25
CA ARG A 274 -44.57 38.00 88.73
C ARG A 274 -45.62 37.80 89.82
N ARG A 275 -46.57 36.87 89.62
CA ARG A 275 -47.56 36.54 90.65
C ARG A 275 -46.90 35.99 91.92
N GLU A 276 -45.95 35.07 91.79
CA GLU A 276 -45.20 34.53 92.93
C GLU A 276 -44.44 35.62 93.68
N ALA A 277 -43.84 36.58 92.95
CA ALA A 277 -43.18 37.73 93.56
C ALA A 277 -44.17 38.67 94.27
N GLU A 278 -45.36 38.87 93.71
CA GLU A 278 -46.43 39.65 94.35
C GLU A 278 -46.95 38.97 95.61
N THR A 279 -47.18 37.65 95.58
CA THR A 279 -47.60 36.89 96.76
C THR A 279 -46.52 36.91 97.84
N ALA A 280 -45.25 36.68 97.49
CA ALA A 280 -44.14 36.75 98.45
C ALA A 280 -43.97 38.15 99.06
N ARG A 281 -44.22 39.22 98.28
CA ARG A 281 -44.25 40.60 98.81
C ARG A 281 -45.38 40.80 99.81
N ALA A 282 -46.60 40.35 99.49
CA ALA A 282 -47.74 40.43 100.39
C ALA A 282 -47.51 39.63 101.69
N GLU A 283 -46.94 38.43 101.59
CA GLU A 283 -46.55 37.61 102.74
C GLU A 283 -45.48 38.31 103.59
N LEU A 284 -44.45 38.87 102.98
CA LEU A 284 -43.41 39.64 103.68
C LEU A 284 -44.00 40.87 104.39
N GLU A 285 -44.95 41.57 103.77
CA GLU A 285 -45.66 42.69 104.39
C GLU A 285 -46.52 42.24 105.58
N ALA A 286 -47.24 41.13 105.45
CA ALA A 286 -48.02 40.54 106.54
C ALA A 286 -47.12 40.10 107.71
N GLU A 287 -45.97 39.47 107.41
CA GLU A 287 -44.93 39.13 108.39
C GLU A 287 -44.38 40.38 109.09
N ARG A 288 -44.02 41.42 108.34
CA ARG A 288 -43.56 42.70 108.90
C ARG A 288 -44.61 43.32 109.83
N GLN A 289 -45.87 43.35 109.41
CA GLN A 289 -46.97 43.83 110.24
C GLN A 289 -47.12 42.98 111.51
N SER A 290 -47.09 41.66 111.39
CA SER A 290 -47.09 40.73 112.54
C SER A 290 -45.92 41.02 113.49
N HIS A 291 -44.70 41.16 112.97
CA HIS A 291 -43.51 41.46 113.75
C HIS A 291 -43.63 42.83 114.45
N THR A 292 -44.15 43.88 113.81
CA THR A 292 -44.37 45.18 114.46
C THR A 292 -45.36 45.07 115.63
N ARG A 293 -46.45 44.30 115.48
CA ARG A 293 -47.40 44.02 116.57
C ARG A 293 -46.71 43.26 117.71
N SER A 294 -45.94 42.22 117.39
CA SER A 294 -45.18 41.45 118.38
C SER A 294 -44.13 42.30 119.10
N ARG A 295 -43.44 43.21 118.40
CA ARG A 295 -42.52 44.18 119.00
C ARG A 295 -43.25 45.15 119.94
N ALA A 296 -44.38 45.70 119.52
CA ALA A 296 -45.19 46.57 120.37
C ALA A 296 -45.69 45.84 121.63
N ALA A 297 -46.08 44.57 121.51
CA ALA A 297 -46.45 43.73 122.65
C ALA A 297 -45.26 43.47 123.59
N LEU A 298 -44.07 43.16 123.05
CA LEU A 298 -42.85 43.01 123.84
C LEU A 298 -42.43 44.32 124.51
N GLU A 299 -42.62 45.47 123.86
CA GLU A 299 -42.39 46.78 124.47
C GLU A 299 -43.38 47.10 125.57
N LEU A 300 -44.67 46.74 125.41
CA LEU A 300 -45.67 46.82 126.47
C LEU A 300 -45.28 45.95 127.66
N LEU A 301 -44.82 44.71 127.42
CA LEU A 301 -44.30 43.83 128.46
C LEU A 301 -43.05 44.43 129.11
N ARG A 302 -42.08 44.93 128.34
CA ARG A 302 -40.89 45.62 128.88
C ARG A 302 -41.29 46.81 129.73
N LYS A 303 -42.24 47.63 129.30
CA LYS A 303 -42.78 48.75 130.09
C LYS A 303 -43.44 48.25 131.37
N HIS A 304 -44.25 47.18 131.31
CA HIS A 304 -44.89 46.55 132.47
C HIS A 304 -43.85 46.00 133.48
N PHE A 305 -42.82 45.29 133.00
CA PHE A 305 -41.74 44.77 133.86
C PHE A 305 -40.77 45.87 134.33
N SER A 306 -40.64 46.98 133.60
CA SER A 306 -39.83 48.14 134.03
C SER A 306 -40.59 49.04 135.02
N SER A 307 -41.93 49.01 134.99
CA SER A 307 -42.81 49.63 136.00
C SER A 307 -43.08 48.71 137.19
N GLN A 308 -42.84 47.41 137.05
CA GLN A 308 -42.62 46.48 138.16
C GLN A 308 -41.16 46.54 138.61
N SER A 309 -40.84 47.54 139.43
CA SER A 309 -39.69 47.48 140.33
C SER A 309 -39.66 46.11 141.04
N PRO A 310 -38.55 45.35 140.99
CA PRO A 310 -38.38 44.22 141.89
C PRO A 310 -38.05 44.79 143.26
N ARG A 311 -39.06 44.72 144.14
CA ARG A 311 -38.84 44.59 145.58
C ARG A 311 -37.93 43.39 145.82
N ASP A 312 -36.96 43.61 146.69
CA ASP A 312 -36.06 42.63 147.27
C ASP A 312 -36.75 41.29 147.59
N THR A 313 -36.13 40.19 147.16
CA THR A 313 -35.92 39.02 148.03
C THR A 313 -34.77 38.16 147.49
N LYS A 314 -33.81 37.92 148.38
CA LYS A 314 -32.73 36.93 148.30
C LYS A 314 -33.30 35.51 148.09
N VAL A 315 -32.55 34.62 147.44
CA VAL A 315 -32.16 33.27 147.92
C VAL A 315 -31.62 32.39 146.76
N SER A 316 -30.42 31.84 147.01
CA SER A 316 -29.72 30.64 146.52
C SER A 316 -29.74 30.17 145.05
N GLY A 317 -28.53 30.04 144.50
CA GLY A 317 -27.97 28.71 144.19
C GLY A 317 -28.16 28.15 142.79
N THR A 318 -27.03 27.90 142.11
CA THR A 318 -26.72 26.77 141.19
C THR A 318 -27.60 26.63 139.93
N ASP A 319 -27.11 26.54 138.70
CA ASP A 319 -25.92 25.85 138.22
C ASP A 319 -25.37 26.45 136.92
N ARG A 320 -24.05 26.32 136.81
CA ARG A 320 -23.24 26.64 135.66
C ARG A 320 -23.05 25.35 134.87
N ILE A 321 -23.77 25.17 133.77
CA ILE A 321 -23.47 24.13 132.78
C ILE A 321 -22.96 24.82 131.52
N SER A 322 -21.63 24.83 131.42
CA SER A 322 -20.90 24.78 130.16
C SER A 322 -21.18 23.46 129.44
N TYR A 323 -21.33 23.45 128.12
CA TYR A 323 -20.53 22.65 127.18
C TYR A 323 -21.01 22.87 125.72
N ILE A 324 -20.02 23.18 124.88
CA ILE A 324 -19.88 23.01 123.41
C ILE A 324 -20.84 23.74 122.47
#